data_AF-A0A7J7CLW4-F1
#
_entry.id   AF-A0A7J7CLW4-F1
#
_cell.length_a   1.000
_cell.length_b   1.000
_cell.length_c   1.000
_cell.angle_alpha   90.00
_cell.angle_beta   90.00
_cell.angle_gamma   90.00
#
_symmetry.space_group_name_H-M   'P 1'
#
loop_
_entity.id
_entity.type
_entity.pdbx_description
1 polymer ?
#
loop_
_entity_poly.entity_id
_entity_poly.type
_entity_poly.pdbx_seq_one_letter_code
_entity_poly.pdbx_strand_id
1 'polypeptide(L)'
;MAKNVAATTLFMAAVLCFSSLVSASARAPASTPARAPASAPVSNDILYVEGRVYCDTCRVQFETKLTEYMEAASVRLQCRNRTSDKITYTFEELTDSNGIYHIPVEGDHEEEICEVKLLKSSRDDCSERATRRLTGRVLITKNVGVATPIRYANSLGFMKKEPLPGCTQELQRMGFLPLD
;
A
#
# COMPACT_ATOMS: atom_id res chain seq x y z
N MET A 1 -53.33 -22.75 -39.95
CA MET A 1 -54.38 -23.36 -39.12
C MET A 1 -54.60 -22.49 -37.89
N ALA A 2 -55.86 -22.09 -37.66
CA ALA A 2 -56.49 -21.44 -36.49
C ALA A 2 -55.75 -20.27 -35.78
N LYS A 3 -56.22 -19.00 -35.82
CA LYS A 3 -57.37 -18.41 -35.07
C LYS A 3 -57.22 -18.66 -33.55
N ASN A 4 -57.26 -17.68 -32.64
CA ASN A 4 -58.23 -16.60 -32.51
C ASN A 4 -57.81 -15.54 -31.47
N VAL A 5 -58.39 -14.36 -31.67
CA VAL A 5 -58.50 -13.19 -30.78
C VAL A 5 -59.44 -13.47 -29.60
N ALA A 6 -59.22 -12.86 -28.43
CA ALA A 6 -60.28 -12.31 -27.56
C ALA A 6 -59.71 -11.45 -26.41
N ALA A 7 -60.03 -10.15 -26.45
CA ALA A 7 -60.13 -9.28 -25.29
C ALA A 7 -61.51 -9.47 -24.64
N THR A 8 -61.68 -9.30 -23.32
CA THR A 8 -62.69 -8.42 -22.65
C THR A 8 -62.90 -8.73 -21.15
N THR A 9 -62.85 -7.64 -20.35
CA THR A 9 -63.71 -7.18 -19.23
C THR A 9 -63.95 -7.95 -17.91
N LEU A 10 -63.63 -7.25 -16.81
CA LEU A 10 -64.36 -6.93 -15.54
C LEU A 10 -65.30 -7.96 -14.86
N PHE A 11 -65.14 -8.12 -13.53
CA PHE A 11 -66.18 -8.09 -12.45
C PHE A 11 -65.46 -8.28 -11.08
N MET A 12 -65.28 -7.26 -10.24
CA MET A 12 -66.10 -6.84 -9.08
C MET A 12 -66.31 -7.87 -7.93
N ALA A 13 -65.82 -7.44 -6.75
CA ALA A 13 -66.33 -7.62 -5.39
C ALA A 13 -66.25 -8.99 -4.68
N ALA A 14 -65.46 -9.02 -3.59
CA ALA A 14 -65.89 -9.61 -2.33
C ALA A 14 -65.15 -8.95 -1.15
N VAL A 15 -65.91 -8.15 -0.41
CA VAL A 15 -65.58 -7.56 0.88
C VAL A 15 -65.56 -8.67 1.93
N LEU A 16 -64.46 -8.79 2.68
CA LEU A 16 -64.48 -9.44 3.99
C LEU A 16 -63.79 -8.52 5.00
N CYS A 17 -64.64 -7.82 5.75
CA CYS A 17 -64.29 -7.11 6.97
C CYS A 17 -63.73 -8.11 8.00
N PHE A 18 -62.46 -7.95 8.37
CA PHE A 18 -61.97 -8.42 9.67
C PHE A 18 -61.50 -7.22 10.47
N SER A 19 -62.33 -6.88 11.45
CA SER A 19 -62.13 -5.92 12.52
C SER A 19 -61.06 -6.43 13.49
N SER A 20 -59.94 -5.71 13.56
CA SER A 20 -59.01 -5.76 14.70
C SER A 20 -58.59 -4.33 15.03
N LEU A 21 -59.17 -3.80 16.10
CA LEU A 21 -58.77 -2.55 16.74
C LEU A 21 -57.39 -2.76 17.37
N VAL A 22 -56.35 -2.21 16.75
CA VAL A 22 -55.06 -1.99 17.42
C VAL A 22 -54.80 -0.49 17.39
N SER A 23 -55.03 0.14 18.53
CA SER A 23 -54.57 1.51 18.79
C SER A 23 -53.05 1.48 18.98
N ALA A 24 -52.30 1.74 17.92
CA ALA A 24 -50.88 2.03 18.00
C ALA A 24 -50.68 3.55 17.85
N SER A 25 -50.31 4.18 18.94
CA SER A 25 -49.93 5.58 19.04
C SER A 25 -48.90 5.96 17.96
N ALA A 26 -49.16 7.08 17.28
CA ALA A 26 -48.29 7.66 16.29
C ALA A 26 -46.90 7.95 16.88
N ARG A 27 -45.87 7.37 16.27
CA ARG A 27 -44.54 7.98 16.20
C ARG A 27 -43.94 7.64 14.85
N ALA A 28 -43.96 8.62 13.95
CA ALA A 28 -43.16 8.58 12.73
C ALA A 28 -41.69 8.34 13.12
N PRO A 29 -40.95 7.45 12.43
CA PRO A 29 -39.51 7.42 12.59
C PRO A 29 -39.00 8.79 12.15
N ALA A 30 -38.30 9.48 13.06
CA ALA A 30 -37.57 10.68 12.71
C ALA A 30 -36.67 10.34 11.52
N SER A 31 -36.98 10.90 10.36
CA SER A 31 -36.13 10.87 9.19
C SER A 31 -34.83 11.57 9.58
N THR A 32 -33.82 10.80 9.95
CA THR A 32 -32.45 11.30 10.01
C THR A 32 -32.13 11.86 8.62
N PRO A 33 -31.67 13.11 8.50
CA PRO A 33 -31.24 13.60 7.22
C PRO A 33 -30.08 12.69 6.79
N ALA A 34 -30.25 12.01 5.66
CA ALA A 34 -29.16 11.29 5.02
C ALA A 34 -28.03 12.28 4.84
N ARG A 35 -26.96 12.10 5.62
CA ARG A 35 -25.73 12.88 5.48
C ARG A 35 -25.26 12.63 4.06
N ALA A 36 -25.36 13.65 3.21
CA ALA A 36 -24.73 13.62 1.91
C ALA A 36 -23.27 13.15 2.10
N PRO A 37 -22.73 12.29 1.23
CA PRO A 37 -21.30 12.02 1.29
C PRO A 37 -20.62 13.39 1.18
N ALA A 38 -19.87 13.74 2.22
CA ALA A 38 -18.95 14.86 2.10
C ALA A 38 -18.04 14.47 0.94
N SER A 39 -18.20 15.12 -0.21
CA SER A 39 -17.16 15.10 -1.22
C SER A 39 -15.97 15.71 -0.53
N ALA A 40 -15.06 14.86 -0.04
CA ALA A 40 -13.77 15.29 0.46
C ALA A 40 -13.21 16.25 -0.59
N PRO A 41 -12.70 17.44 -0.19
CA PRO A 41 -11.93 18.22 -1.13
C PRO A 41 -10.87 17.28 -1.69
N VAL A 42 -10.82 17.13 -3.02
CA VAL A 42 -9.70 16.49 -3.69
C VAL A 42 -8.53 17.42 -3.45
N SER A 43 -7.89 17.26 -2.29
CA SER A 43 -6.66 17.93 -2.00
C SER A 43 -5.62 17.31 -2.93
N ASN A 44 -4.94 18.15 -3.69
CA ASN A 44 -3.74 17.77 -4.44
C ASN A 44 -2.60 17.56 -3.44
N ASP A 45 -2.82 16.64 -2.51
CA ASP A 45 -1.94 16.37 -1.41
C ASP A 45 -0.86 15.42 -1.90
N ILE A 46 0.35 15.95 -1.96
CA ILE A 46 1.54 15.18 -2.28
C ILE A 46 2.10 14.61 -0.97
N LEU A 47 2.19 13.29 -0.91
CA LEU A 47 3.01 12.57 0.07
C LEU A 47 4.33 12.17 -0.61
N TYR A 48 5.34 11.89 0.21
CA TYR A 48 6.64 11.45 -0.27
C TYR A 48 6.99 10.10 0.32
N VAL A 49 7.41 9.16 -0.52
CA VAL A 49 7.97 7.88 -0.06
C VAL A 49 9.48 7.99 -0.09
N GLU A 50 10.09 7.82 1.07
CA GLU A 50 11.54 7.91 1.23
C GLU A 50 12.12 6.62 1.81
N GLY A 51 13.27 6.22 1.31
CA GLY A 51 14.03 5.12 1.86
C GLY A 51 15.43 5.08 1.25
N ARG A 52 16.19 4.04 1.59
CA ARG A 52 17.58 3.91 1.16
C ARG A 52 17.84 2.64 0.38
N VAL A 53 18.79 2.70 -0.55
CA VAL A 53 19.41 1.54 -1.15
C VAL A 53 20.85 1.45 -0.68
N TYR A 54 21.24 0.26 -0.24
CA TYR A 54 22.56 0.00 0.29
C TYR A 54 23.18 -1.26 -0.29
N CYS A 55 24.51 -1.29 -0.27
CA CYS A 55 25.31 -2.47 -0.52
C CYS A 55 25.58 -3.18 0.81
N ASP A 56 25.02 -4.36 0.96
CA ASP A 56 25.33 -5.31 2.01
C ASP A 56 26.68 -5.97 1.72
N THR A 57 27.71 -5.34 2.26
CA THR A 57 29.11 -5.74 2.16
C THR A 57 29.44 -6.99 2.98
N CYS A 58 28.55 -7.43 3.87
CA CYS A 58 28.74 -8.61 4.72
C CYS A 58 27.78 -9.75 4.40
N ARG A 59 26.88 -9.58 3.43
CA ARG A 59 25.90 -10.58 2.97
C ARG A 59 25.00 -11.10 4.10
N VAL A 60 24.60 -10.22 5.02
CA VAL A 60 23.77 -10.53 6.20
C VAL A 60 22.32 -10.03 6.11
N GLN A 61 21.95 -9.32 5.04
CA GLN A 61 20.60 -8.83 4.72
C GLN A 61 20.05 -7.77 5.71
N PHE A 62 20.95 -7.03 6.36
CA PHE A 62 20.66 -5.83 7.15
C PHE A 62 21.87 -4.88 7.11
N GLU A 63 21.66 -3.62 7.48
CA GLU A 63 22.73 -2.61 7.50
C GLU A 63 23.71 -2.87 8.68
N THR A 64 25.01 -2.78 8.41
CA THR A 64 26.10 -2.82 9.40
C THR A 64 26.94 -1.55 9.28
N LYS A 65 27.94 -1.34 10.15
CA LYS A 65 28.87 -0.21 9.97
C LYS A 65 29.71 -0.29 8.70
N LEU A 66 29.81 -1.47 8.09
CA LEU A 66 30.52 -1.69 6.83
C LEU A 66 29.64 -1.48 5.60
N THR A 67 28.36 -1.17 5.79
CA THR A 67 27.42 -0.89 4.69
C THR A 67 27.84 0.34 3.90
N GLU A 68 27.74 0.24 2.57
CA GLU A 68 27.98 1.35 1.65
C GLU A 68 26.66 1.74 0.99
N TYR A 69 26.25 3.01 1.08
CA TYR A 69 25.05 3.49 0.39
C TYR A 69 25.28 3.58 -1.12
N MET A 70 24.22 3.35 -1.90
CA MET A 70 24.33 3.18 -3.35
C MET A 70 23.68 4.33 -4.09
N GLU A 71 24.50 5.19 -4.71
CA GLU A 71 24.04 6.19 -5.67
C GLU A 71 23.54 5.53 -6.97
N ALA A 72 22.54 6.14 -7.61
CA ALA A 72 22.00 5.73 -8.91
C ALA A 72 21.48 4.28 -8.98
N ALA A 73 21.13 3.68 -7.85
CA ALA A 73 20.40 2.42 -7.81
C ALA A 73 18.93 2.68 -8.15
N SER A 74 18.35 1.78 -8.95
CA SER A 74 16.97 1.94 -9.43
C SER A 74 15.99 1.20 -8.53
N VAL A 75 14.96 1.93 -8.10
CA VAL A 75 13.83 1.41 -7.32
C VAL A 75 12.51 1.63 -8.04
N ARG A 76 11.50 0.85 -7.68
CA ARG A 76 10.12 1.01 -8.15
C ARG A 76 9.16 1.00 -6.98
N LEU A 77 8.42 2.07 -6.78
CA LEU A 77 7.21 2.06 -5.97
C LEU A 77 6.09 1.47 -6.81
N GLN A 78 5.41 0.46 -6.28
CA GLN A 78 4.24 -0.14 -6.91
C GLN A 78 3.14 -0.28 -5.87
N CYS A 79 1.96 0.25 -6.19
CA CYS A 79 0.76 0.04 -5.40
C CYS A 79 -0.24 -0.85 -6.15
N ARG A 80 -0.90 -1.72 -5.39
CA ARG A 80 -1.99 -2.55 -5.89
C ARG A 80 -3.20 -2.38 -5.02
N ASN A 81 -4.39 -2.40 -5.62
CA ASN A 81 -5.63 -2.43 -4.86
C ASN A 81 -5.63 -3.66 -3.93
N ARG A 82 -5.95 -3.46 -2.65
CA ARG A 82 -5.87 -4.52 -1.62
C ARG A 82 -6.81 -5.71 -1.88
N THR A 83 -7.90 -5.50 -2.61
CA THR A 83 -8.94 -6.52 -2.84
C THR A 83 -8.85 -7.15 -4.23
N SER A 84 -8.62 -6.35 -5.27
CA SER A 84 -8.59 -6.84 -6.65
C SER A 84 -7.20 -7.21 -7.15
N ASP A 85 -6.14 -6.92 -6.38
CA ASP A 85 -4.72 -7.09 -6.74
C ASP A 85 -4.27 -6.36 -8.01
N LYS A 86 -5.14 -5.54 -8.61
CA LYS A 86 -4.82 -4.72 -9.78
C LYS A 86 -3.81 -3.66 -9.40
N ILE A 87 -2.74 -3.53 -10.18
CA ILE A 87 -1.79 -2.42 -10.06
C ILE A 87 -2.51 -1.10 -10.35
N THR A 88 -2.40 -0.15 -9.44
CA THR A 88 -3.04 1.17 -9.50
C THR A 88 -2.03 2.29 -9.67
N TYR A 89 -0.82 2.10 -9.14
CA TYR A 89 0.26 3.09 -9.20
C TYR A 89 1.60 2.42 -9.46
N THR A 90 2.44 3.05 -10.27
CA THR A 90 3.83 2.65 -10.47
C THR A 90 4.68 3.87 -10.74
N PHE A 91 5.80 3.98 -10.04
CA PHE A 91 6.78 5.05 -10.20
C PHE A 91 8.19 4.49 -10.02
N GLU A 92 9.11 4.87 -10.90
CA GLU A 92 10.53 4.50 -10.82
C GLU A 92 11.38 5.70 -10.50
N GLU A 93 12.38 5.50 -9.64
CA GLU A 93 13.26 6.56 -9.19
C GLU A 93 14.69 6.02 -9.04
N LEU A 94 15.67 6.92 -9.15
CA LEU A 94 17.06 6.63 -8.86
C LEU A 94 17.44 7.20 -7.49
N THR A 95 18.30 6.49 -6.77
CA THR A 95 18.85 7.02 -5.53
C THR A 95 19.88 8.12 -5.77
N ASP A 96 19.94 9.08 -4.84
CA ASP A 96 20.93 10.14 -4.79
C ASP A 96 22.31 9.65 -4.30
N SER A 97 23.27 10.57 -4.15
CA SER A 97 24.63 10.28 -3.68
C SER A 97 24.72 9.65 -2.29
N ASN A 98 23.66 9.77 -1.48
CA ASN A 98 23.56 9.16 -0.15
C ASN A 98 22.77 7.84 -0.17
N GLY A 99 22.44 7.34 -1.36
CA GLY A 99 21.61 6.17 -1.55
C GLY A 99 20.14 6.37 -1.20
N ILE A 100 19.67 7.61 -1.11
CA ILE A 100 18.28 7.94 -0.75
C ILE A 100 17.44 8.07 -2.03
N TYR A 101 16.28 7.41 -2.07
CA TYR A 101 15.24 7.70 -3.05
C TYR A 101 14.13 8.52 -2.39
N HIS A 102 13.53 9.43 -3.14
CA HIS A 102 12.48 10.32 -2.64
C HIS A 102 11.38 10.46 -3.71
N ILE A 103 10.33 9.66 -3.59
CA ILE A 103 9.29 9.49 -4.61
C ILE A 103 8.07 10.36 -4.26
N PRO A 104 7.68 11.34 -5.11
CA PRO A 104 6.42 12.04 -4.93
C PRO A 104 5.25 11.13 -5.27
N VAL A 105 4.20 11.19 -4.46
CA VAL A 105 2.98 10.39 -4.62
C VAL A 105 1.77 11.30 -4.44
N GLU A 106 0.97 11.42 -5.49
CA GLU A 106 -0.23 12.25 -5.50
C GLU A 106 -1.44 11.46 -4.98
N GLY A 107 -2.15 12.05 -4.02
CA GLY A 107 -3.40 11.49 -3.51
C GLY A 107 -3.22 10.49 -2.37
N ASP A 108 -4.34 9.92 -1.96
CA ASP A 108 -4.42 8.95 -0.87
C ASP A 108 -4.49 7.53 -1.41
N HIS A 109 -3.68 6.63 -0.85
CA HIS A 109 -3.56 5.23 -1.26
C HIS A 109 -3.96 4.27 -0.12
N GLU A 110 -4.89 4.67 0.74
CA GLU A 110 -5.31 3.90 1.92
C GLU A 110 -5.90 2.51 1.60
N GLU A 111 -6.54 2.36 0.44
CA GLU A 111 -7.11 1.08 -0.03
C GLU A 111 -6.13 0.22 -0.84
N GLU A 112 -4.86 0.59 -0.83
CA GLU A 112 -3.80 -0.04 -1.62
C GLU A 112 -2.72 -0.67 -0.75
N ILE A 113 -2.05 -1.68 -1.30
CA ILE A 113 -0.82 -2.22 -0.77
C ILE A 113 0.32 -1.67 -1.63
N CYS A 114 1.06 -0.73 -1.07
CA CYS A 114 2.21 -0.10 -1.70
C CYS A 114 3.53 -0.71 -1.22
N GLU A 115 4.39 -1.06 -2.16
CA GLU A 115 5.70 -1.64 -1.92
C GLU A 115 6.76 -1.02 -2.84
N VAL A 116 7.89 -0.64 -2.26
CA VAL A 116 9.09 -0.27 -3.03
C VAL A 116 9.89 -1.54 -3.31
N LYS A 117 10.38 -1.73 -4.54
CA LYS A 117 11.16 -2.89 -4.97
C LYS A 117 12.49 -2.46 -5.58
N LEU A 118 13.54 -3.25 -5.37
CA LEU A 118 14.81 -3.07 -6.10
C LEU A 118 14.67 -3.52 -7.55
N LEU A 119 15.09 -2.69 -8.49
CA LEU A 119 15.16 -3.04 -9.91
C LEU A 119 16.58 -3.40 -10.32
N LYS A 120 17.49 -2.42 -10.23
CA LYS A 120 18.84 -2.50 -10.78
C LYS A 120 19.87 -1.86 -9.85
N SER A 121 20.99 -2.54 -9.67
CA SER A 121 22.17 -1.98 -8.99
C SER A 121 22.96 -1.07 -9.94
N SER A 122 23.55 -0.01 -9.40
CA SER A 122 24.54 0.83 -10.07
C SER A 122 25.96 0.24 -10.06
N ARG A 123 26.16 -0.90 -9.39
CA ARG A 123 27.47 -1.49 -9.10
C ARG A 123 27.52 -2.98 -9.44
N ASP A 124 28.46 -3.37 -10.29
CA ASP A 124 28.64 -4.77 -10.70
C ASP A 124 29.15 -5.67 -9.57
N ASP A 125 29.91 -5.11 -8.62
CA ASP A 125 30.42 -5.81 -7.45
C ASP A 125 29.35 -6.05 -6.37
N CYS A 126 28.22 -5.34 -6.46
CA CYS A 126 27.12 -5.38 -5.49
C CYS A 126 25.76 -5.36 -6.19
N SER A 127 25.44 -6.45 -6.88
CA SER A 127 24.25 -6.57 -7.74
C SER A 127 23.36 -7.78 -7.41
N GLU A 128 23.78 -8.64 -6.48
CA GLU A 128 22.98 -9.79 -6.07
C GLU A 128 21.81 -9.32 -5.21
N ARG A 129 20.59 -9.79 -5.50
CA ARG A 129 19.43 -9.44 -4.68
C ARG A 129 19.34 -10.39 -3.49
N ALA A 130 19.07 -9.85 -2.30
CA ALA A 130 18.80 -10.67 -1.13
C ALA A 130 17.60 -11.60 -1.36
N THR A 131 17.69 -12.85 -0.88
CA THR A 131 16.59 -13.82 -0.99
C THR A 131 15.41 -13.49 -0.07
N ARG A 132 15.63 -12.71 0.99
CA ARG A 132 14.59 -12.15 1.86
C ARG A 132 14.65 -10.62 1.81
N ARG A 133 13.49 -9.96 1.91
CA ARG A 133 13.33 -8.48 1.86
C ARG A 133 13.68 -7.82 0.52
N LEU A 134 13.06 -8.29 -0.55
CA LEU A 134 13.09 -7.62 -1.86
C LEU A 134 12.23 -6.36 -1.92
N THR A 135 11.34 -6.19 -0.93
CA THR A 135 10.33 -5.13 -0.94
C THR A 135 10.26 -4.38 0.39
N GLY A 136 10.05 -3.07 0.30
CA GLY A 136 9.80 -2.16 1.41
C GLY A 136 8.35 -1.73 1.38
N ARG A 137 7.51 -2.34 2.21
CA ARG A 137 6.10 -1.95 2.31
C ARG A 137 5.97 -0.59 2.98
N VAL A 138 5.12 0.27 2.44
CA VAL A 138 4.88 1.62 2.95
C VAL A 138 3.39 1.92 2.94
N LEU A 139 2.91 2.57 4.00
CA LEU A 139 1.53 3.02 4.11
C LEU A 139 1.45 4.49 3.66
N ILE A 140 0.76 4.74 2.57
CA ILE A 140 0.68 6.07 1.94
C ILE A 140 -0.72 6.63 2.16
N THR A 141 -0.92 7.21 3.34
CA THR A 141 -2.14 7.94 3.67
C THR A 141 -1.85 9.03 4.72
N LYS A 142 -2.73 10.01 4.81
CA LYS A 142 -2.75 11.00 5.91
C LYS A 142 -3.56 10.52 7.12
N ASN A 143 -4.38 9.48 6.97
CA ASN A 143 -5.34 9.00 7.97
C ASN A 143 -4.70 8.15 9.10
N VAL A 144 -3.44 8.45 9.46
CA VAL A 144 -2.61 7.66 10.38
C VAL A 144 -1.94 8.48 11.47
N GLY A 145 -2.31 9.76 11.61
CA GLY A 145 -1.77 10.64 12.66
C GLY A 145 -0.30 11.05 12.48
N VAL A 146 0.29 10.79 11.30
CA VAL A 146 1.66 11.22 10.98
C VAL A 146 1.62 12.61 10.34
N ALA A 147 2.19 13.59 11.06
CA ALA A 147 2.17 15.00 10.66
C ALA A 147 3.07 15.34 9.46
N THR A 148 4.18 14.63 9.30
CA THR A 148 5.08 14.83 8.15
C THR A 148 4.43 14.34 6.86
N PRO A 149 4.75 14.90 5.68
CA PRO A 149 4.31 14.36 4.41
C PRO A 149 5.15 13.15 3.96
N ILE A 150 6.27 12.87 4.66
CA ILE A 150 7.18 11.76 4.34
C ILE A 150 6.67 10.46 4.98
N ARG A 151 6.74 9.39 4.21
CA ARG A 151 6.44 8.00 4.58
C ARG A 151 7.69 7.17 4.34
N TYR A 152 8.31 6.72 5.42
CA TYR A 152 9.56 5.97 5.34
C TYR A 152 9.31 4.51 5.01
N ALA A 153 10.00 4.01 3.99
CA ALA A 153 10.11 2.59 3.68
C ALA A 153 11.41 2.03 4.25
N ASN A 154 11.41 0.73 4.56
CA ASN A 154 12.63 0.05 4.99
C ASN A 154 13.71 0.14 3.90
N SER A 155 14.97 0.28 4.32
CA SER A 155 16.12 0.21 3.41
C SER A 155 16.16 -1.12 2.66
N LEU A 156 16.58 -1.07 1.40
CA LEU A 156 16.68 -2.22 0.52
C LEU A 156 18.14 -2.48 0.15
N GLY A 157 18.56 -3.75 0.26
CA GLY A 157 19.96 -4.12 0.07
C GLY A 157 20.21 -4.95 -1.20
N PHE A 158 21.21 -4.56 -1.98
CA PHE A 158 21.94 -5.51 -2.82
C PHE A 158 23.08 -6.12 -2.01
N MET A 159 23.52 -7.31 -2.36
CA MET A 159 24.62 -7.99 -1.69
C MET A 159 25.88 -7.95 -2.55
N LYS A 160 27.01 -7.69 -1.91
CA LYS A 160 28.34 -7.79 -2.53
C LYS A 160 28.65 -9.24 -2.84
N LYS A 161 29.32 -9.53 -3.96
CA LYS A 161 29.66 -10.92 -4.35
C LYS A 161 30.42 -11.67 -3.26
N GLU A 162 31.46 -11.02 -2.71
CA GLU A 162 32.28 -11.55 -1.62
C GLU A 162 32.21 -10.60 -0.41
N PRO A 163 32.12 -11.13 0.82
CA PRO A 163 32.10 -10.30 2.02
C PRO A 163 33.43 -9.57 2.23
N LEU A 164 33.38 -8.36 2.78
CA LEU A 164 34.60 -7.60 3.08
C LEU A 164 35.42 -8.22 4.23
N PRO A 165 36.77 -8.08 4.20
CA PRO A 165 37.60 -8.37 5.36
C PRO A 165 37.16 -7.50 6.54
N GLY A 166 36.69 -8.12 7.62
CA GLY A 166 36.19 -7.42 8.82
C GLY A 166 34.72 -7.70 9.15
N CYS A 167 33.96 -8.33 8.26
CA CYS A 167 32.56 -8.69 8.54
C CYS A 167 32.40 -9.58 9.78
N THR A 168 33.27 -10.57 9.97
CA THR A 168 33.26 -11.41 11.18
C THR A 168 33.41 -10.58 12.46
N GLN A 169 34.35 -9.63 12.48
CA GLN A 169 34.58 -8.77 13.63
C GLN A 169 33.39 -7.83 13.89
N GLU A 170 32.78 -7.30 12.84
CA GLU A 170 31.58 -6.46 12.97
C GLU A 170 30.41 -7.28 13.54
N LEU A 171 30.19 -8.49 13.04
CA LEU A 171 29.13 -9.36 13.54
C LEU A 171 29.36 -9.80 15.00
N GLN A 172 30.60 -10.06 15.40
CA GLN A 172 30.96 -10.28 16.81
C GLN A 172 30.64 -9.06 17.68
N ARG A 173 31.02 -7.85 17.24
CA ARG A 173 30.72 -6.60 17.97
C ARG A 173 29.22 -6.35 18.12
N MET A 174 28.43 -6.73 17.11
CA MET A 174 26.98 -6.62 17.13
C MET A 174 26.29 -7.76 17.91
N GLY A 175 27.04 -8.78 18.37
CA GLY A 175 26.49 -9.92 19.13
C GLY A 175 25.81 -10.98 18.26
N PHE A 176 26.07 -11.00 16.95
CA PHE A 176 25.56 -12.04 16.05
C PHE A 176 26.42 -13.30 16.01
N LEU A 177 27.62 -13.25 16.59
CA LEU A 177 28.54 -14.38 16.77
C LEU A 177 28.96 -14.47 18.24
N PRO A 178 29.27 -15.68 18.76
CA PRO A 178 29.86 -15.82 20.08
C PRO A 178 31.12 -14.95 20.21
N LEU A 179 31.30 -14.36 21.39
CA LEU A 179 32.58 -13.77 21.78
C LEU A 179 33.47 -14.94 22.20
N ASP A 180 34.61 -15.09 21.54
CA ASP A 180 35.63 -16.08 21.92
C ASP A 180 36.12 -15.84 23.36
#